data_AF-A0A7C7GHW4-F1
#
_entry.id   AF-A0A7C7GHW4-F1
#
_cell.length_a   1.000
_cell.length_b   1.000
_cell.length_c   1.000
_cell.angle_alpha   90.00
_cell.angle_beta   90.00
_cell.angle_gamma   90.00
#
_symmetry.space_group_name_H-M   'P 1'
#
loop_
_entity.id
_entity.type
_entity.pdbx_description
1 polymer ?
#
loop_
_entity_poly.entity_id
_entity_poly.type
_entity_poly.pdbx_seq_one_letter_code
_entity_poly.pdbx_strand_id
1 'polypeptide(L)' 'MQELLNSLISGVQGGGLQVIDLTQLLNEDTPILELPPQWGQTIKYKSHEISKYDDRGPFWYWNNF' A
#
# COMPACT_ATOMS: atom_id res chain seq x y z
N MET A 1 25.99 13.58 -11.78
CA MET A 1 24.70 13.32 -11.09
C MET A 1 23.51 13.39 -12.04
N GLN A 2 23.38 14.43 -12.87
CA GLN A 2 22.29 14.55 -13.86
C GLN A 2 22.25 13.39 -14.87
N GLU A 3 23.41 12.99 -15.42
CA GLU A 3 23.50 11.85 -16.35
C GLU A 3 23.06 10.51 -15.73
N LEU A 4 23.34 10.30 -14.44
CA LEU A 4 22.93 9.10 -13.72
C LEU A 4 21.40 9.03 -13.58
N LEU A 5 20.77 10.13 -13.16
CA LEU A 5 19.31 10.20 -13.03
C LEU A 5 18.63 10.06 -14.40
N ASN A 6 19.19 10.68 -15.45
CA ASN A 6 18.68 10.52 -16.81
C ASN A 6 18.77 9.05 -17.28
N SER A 7 19.91 8.39 -17.02
CA SER A 7 20.09 6.97 -17.38
C SER A 7 19.14 6.04 -16.62
N LEU A 8 18.88 6.34 -15.33
CA LEU A 8 17.89 5.62 -14.52
C LEU A 8 16.49 5.74 -15.14
N ILE A 9 16.06 6.97 -15.47
CA ILE A 9 14.75 7.23 -16.08
C ILE A 9 14.63 6.52 -17.43
N SER A 10 15.62 6.66 -18.31
CA SER A 10 15.63 6.01 -19.62
C SER A 10 15.64 4.48 -19.49
N GLY A 11 16.36 3.94 -18.50
CA GLY A 11 16.38 2.51 -18.21
C GLY A 11 15.02 1.97 -17.76
N VAL A 12 14.31 2.68 -16.87
CA VAL A 12 12.97 2.29 -16.43
C VAL A 12 11.95 2.42 -17.57
N GLN A 13 11.95 3.54 -18.30
CA GLN A 13 11.01 3.77 -19.42
C GLN A 13 11.22 2.81 -20.58
N GLY A 14 12.48 2.51 -20.91
CA GLY A 14 12.86 1.63 -22.01
C GLY A 14 12.86 0.15 -21.67
N GLY A 15 12.55 -0.24 -20.42
CA GLY A 15 12.56 -1.64 -19.97
C GLY A 15 13.96 -2.24 -19.76
N GLY A 16 15.02 -1.43 -19.81
CA GLY A 16 16.39 -1.85 -19.45
C GLY A 16 16.59 -2.05 -17.95
N LEU A 17 15.67 -1.53 -17.13
CA LEU A 17 15.59 -1.74 -15.69
C LEU A 17 14.21 -2.29 -15.33
N GLN A 18 14.18 -3.32 -14.49
CA GLN A 18 12.95 -3.93 -14.00
C GLN A 18 12.57 -3.38 -12.62
N VAL A 19 11.29 -3.08 -12.43
CA VAL A 19 10.71 -2.76 -11.13
C VAL A 19 10.05 -4.02 -10.59
N ILE A 20 10.53 -4.51 -9.45
CA ILE A 20 10.02 -5.73 -8.80
C ILE A 20 9.30 -5.30 -7.52
N ASP A 21 8.00 -5.58 -7.45
CA ASP A 21 7.23 -5.41 -6.21
C ASP A 21 7.46 -6.60 -5.28
N LEU A 22 7.94 -6.33 -4.07
CA LEU A 22 8.22 -7.31 -3.02
C LEU A 22 7.23 -7.19 -1.85
N THR A 23 6.11 -6.50 -2.07
CA THR A 23 5.10 -6.20 -1.05
C THR A 23 4.03 -7.30 -0.99
N GLN A 24 3.57 -7.63 0.22
CA GLN A 24 2.37 -8.45 0.41
C GLN A 24 1.12 -7.55 0.38
N LEU A 25 0.03 -8.05 -0.21
CA LEU A 25 -1.24 -7.31 -0.22
C LEU A 25 -1.77 -7.14 1.21
N LEU A 26 -1.94 -5.88 1.64
CA LEU A 26 -2.54 -5.58 2.94
C LEU A 26 -4.06 -5.79 2.88
N ASN A 27 -4.58 -6.62 3.79
CA ASN A 27 -5.99 -6.95 3.95
C ASN A 27 -6.26 -7.40 5.39
N GLU A 28 -7.53 -7.67 5.72
CA GLU A 28 -7.94 -8.05 7.10
C GLU A 28 -7.37 -9.41 7.55
N ASP A 29 -6.98 -10.26 6.60
CA ASP A 29 -6.36 -11.57 6.84
C ASP A 29 -4.84 -11.49 6.99
N THR A 30 -4.24 -10.30 6.83
CA THR A 30 -2.79 -10.12 6.95
C THR A 30 -2.36 -10.53 8.36
N PRO A 31 -1.48 -11.53 8.50
CA PRO A 31 -1.04 -11.99 9.81
C PRO A 31 -0.28 -10.86 10.51
N ILE A 32 -0.54 -10.70 11.80
CA ILE A 32 0.12 -9.72 12.65
C ILE A 32 1.08 -10.40 13.62
N LEU A 33 1.97 -9.60 14.22
CA LEU A 33 2.78 -10.04 15.34
C LEU A 33 1.89 -10.28 16.56
N GLU A 34 1.90 -11.50 17.08
CA GLU A 34 1.29 -11.84 18.36
C GLU A 34 2.34 -11.77 19.47
N LEU A 35 1.96 -11.14 20.58
CA LEU A 35 2.79 -11.03 21.78
C LEU A 35 2.19 -11.88 22.91
N PRO A 36 2.96 -12.23 23.97
CA PRO A 36 2.40 -12.89 25.14
C PRO A 36 1.25 -12.06 25.77
N PRO A 37 0.25 -12.72 26.40
CA PRO A 37 -1.02 -12.07 26.77
C PRO A 37 -0.92 -10.88 27.73
N GLN A 38 0.16 -10.80 28.50
CA GLN A 38 0.39 -9.70 29.44
C GLN A 38 0.82 -8.38 28.76
N TRP A 39 1.15 -8.40 27.47
CA TRP A 39 1.56 -7.23 26.71
C TRP A 39 0.41 -6.73 25.82
N GLY A 40 0.42 -5.42 25.54
CA GLY A 40 -0.50 -4.83 24.55
C GLY A 40 -0.24 -5.41 23.16
N GLN A 41 -1.31 -5.80 22.47
CA GLN A 41 -1.22 -6.48 21.18
C GLN A 41 -1.21 -5.49 20.00
N THR A 42 -0.62 -5.91 18.89
CA THR A 42 -0.74 -5.19 17.61
C THR A 42 -2.19 -5.22 17.12
N ILE A 43 -2.68 -4.10 16.61
CA ILE A 43 -4.01 -4.05 16.00
C ILE A 43 -3.96 -4.64 14.60
N LYS A 44 -5.01 -5.37 14.21
CA LYS A 44 -5.18 -5.82 12.83
C LYS A 44 -5.57 -4.64 11.93
N TYR A 45 -5.17 -4.71 10.67
CA TYR A 45 -5.70 -3.81 9.65
C TYR A 45 -7.19 -4.08 9.46
N LYS A 46 -7.99 -3.02 9.35
CA LYS A 46 -9.41 -3.10 9.01
C LYS A 46 -9.76 -1.96 8.07
N SER A 47 -10.41 -2.25 6.95
CA SER A 47 -10.79 -1.19 6.03
C SER A 47 -12.15 -0.61 6.43
N HIS A 48 -12.26 0.71 6.48
CA HIS A 48 -13.51 1.40 6.78
C HIS A 48 -13.90 2.28 5.59
N GLU A 49 -14.86 1.82 4.79
CA GLU A 49 -15.34 2.57 3.62
C GLU A 49 -15.95 3.91 4.04
N ILE A 50 -15.40 5.00 3.52
CA ILE A 50 -15.91 6.36 3.77
C ILE A 50 -17.05 6.66 2.79
N SER A 51 -16.80 6.44 1.50
CA SER A 51 -17.79 6.58 0.43
C SER A 51 -17.44 5.68 -0.74
N LYS A 52 -18.45 5.37 -1.56
CA LYS A 52 -18.26 4.63 -2.81
C LYS A 52 -19.30 5.04 -3.85
N TYR A 53 -19.12 6.25 -4.39
CA TYR A 53 -19.99 6.79 -5.44
C TYR A 53 -21.48 6.76 -5.07
N ASP A 54 -21.75 7.00 -3.79
CA ASP A 54 -23.07 7.01 -3.18
C ASP A 54 -23.32 8.38 -2.53
N ASP A 55 -24.42 8.52 -1.79
CA ASP A 55 -24.80 9.80 -1.16
C ASP A 55 -23.75 10.33 -0.16
N ARG A 56 -22.87 9.46 0.36
CA ARG A 56 -21.76 9.85 1.25
C ARG A 56 -20.59 10.49 0.50
N GLY A 57 -20.47 10.26 -0.81
CA GLY A 57 -19.41 10.77 -1.66
C GLY A 57 -19.68 10.42 -3.13
N PRO A 58 -20.44 11.26 -3.86
CA PRO A 58 -21.00 10.88 -5.17
C PRO A 58 -19.95 10.77 -6.29
N PHE A 59 -18.76 11.35 -6.10
CA PHE A 59 -17.75 11.44 -7.14
C PHE A 59 -16.43 10.72 -6.81
N TRP A 60 -16.33 10.02 -5.67
CA TRP A 60 -15.10 9.34 -5.26
C TRP A 60 -15.35 8.09 -4.41
N TYR A 61 -14.34 7.22 -4.40
CA TYR A 61 -14.24 6.04 -3.57
C TYR A 61 -12.94 6.09 -2.76
N TRP A 62 -13.03 5.82 -1.47
CA TRP A 62 -11.90 5.75 -0.55
C TRP A 62 -12.29 5.11 0.78
N ASN A 63 -11.28 4.58 1.47
CA ASN A 63 -11.43 3.92 2.77
C ASN A 63 -10.47 4.54 3.78
N ASN A 64 -10.86 4.53 5.05
CA ASN A 64 -9.96 4.69 6.18
C ASN A 64 -9.38 3.32 6.62
N PHE A 65 -8.42 3.36 7.55
CA PHE A 65 -7.79 2.19 8.17
C PHE A 65 -8.40 1.83 9.54
#